data_AF-A0A2J0PSF0-F1
#
_entry.id   AF-A0A2J0PSF0-F1
#
_cell.length_a   1.000
_cell.length_b   1.000
_cell.length_c   1.000
_cell.angle_alpha   90.00
_cell.angle_beta   90.00
_cell.angle_gamma   90.00
#
_symmetry.space_group_name_H-M   'P 1'
#
loop_
_entity.id
_entity.type
_entity.pdbx_description
1 polymer ?
#
loop_
_entity_poly.entity_id
_entity_poly.type
_entity_poly.pdbx_seq_one_letter_code
_entity_poly.pdbx_strand_id
1 'polypeptide(L)'
;MDDNKNSPPNRSYHRPIWDDDGTFHYKVFSQPKDKNHISVCLKPPTKVIPMIFIPGVMGSNLKSGDKKVWQFSLSSLKKWPLAGPQKRKQLLDPTTTVVDDSGEILNDGADGKKFPSRHARGWGSAFYMSYGEALDRLQYLLSDDEILMDNYFRETQLQTARQRFIGVRIGNEPQEQVLSEEEVAHGHKFLFPLHVFGYNWLQSNADSAALLGEYIRKVLSAYHGRLAVYKVVLITHSMGGLVARHYSENMGGQDSILGIVHGVMPDLGSPAAYHRMKIGERGITGMIIGESAEKLMPVLAQSPGPLQLLPGMAYGPGWLKINSKETQLSLPVADPYEEIYLNKTAWWRLCEQDLLLDDTRVEWNKYEKTISNIVKKFIEKLNGKYHPQTWLFYGASKSNPSDGFLTWEERIPLSVKEAQRSRENAANPFELSPLRSHQLISSASPGDGTVPITSVCTSSSRIQGVLATDVDHEGAYAVDPVDLSRSVYSDLSDALVFTVRSVVKIVQQVPAP
;
A
#
# COMPACT_ATOMS: atom_id res chain seq x y z
N MET A 1 -40.00 -15.27 10.85
CA MET A 1 -39.59 -16.21 11.91
C MET A 1 -38.72 -17.19 11.17
N ASP A 2 -37.42 -17.13 11.39
CA ASP A 2 -36.53 -18.14 10.82
C ASP A 2 -36.44 -19.23 11.88
N ASP A 3 -37.28 -20.25 11.71
CA ASP A 3 -37.42 -21.32 12.68
C ASP A 3 -36.14 -22.16 12.67
N ASN A 4 -35.33 -22.00 13.71
CA ASN A 4 -34.29 -22.98 14.03
C ASN A 4 -35.00 -24.28 14.42
N LYS A 5 -34.97 -25.27 13.50
CA LYS A 5 -35.60 -26.58 13.67
C LYS A 5 -35.13 -27.39 14.88
N ASN A 6 -34.00 -27.00 15.49
CA ASN A 6 -33.41 -27.64 16.67
C ASN A 6 -33.68 -26.88 17.99
N SER A 7 -34.47 -25.81 17.96
CA SER A 7 -34.83 -25.07 19.17
C SER A 7 -35.94 -25.76 19.96
N PRO A 8 -35.93 -25.68 21.31
CA PRO A 8 -37.07 -26.12 22.11
C PRO A 8 -38.37 -25.44 21.62
N PRO A 9 -39.51 -26.13 21.58
CA PRO A 9 -40.74 -25.63 20.96
C PRO A 9 -41.32 -24.35 21.60
N ASN A 10 -40.79 -23.93 22.75
CA ASN A 10 -41.15 -22.69 23.44
C ASN A 10 -40.09 -21.57 23.31
N ARG A 11 -39.18 -21.65 22.33
CA ARG A 11 -38.15 -20.62 22.12
C ARG A 11 -38.17 -20.08 20.69
N SER A 12 -37.98 -18.77 20.55
CA SER A 12 -37.73 -18.11 19.26
C SER A 12 -36.48 -17.26 19.33
N TYR A 13 -35.65 -17.30 18.30
CA TYR A 13 -34.42 -16.52 18.19
C TYR A 13 -34.65 -15.33 17.25
N HIS A 14 -34.18 -14.15 17.65
CA HIS A 14 -34.40 -12.90 16.93
C HIS A 14 -33.06 -12.23 16.60
N ARG A 15 -32.89 -11.90 15.32
CA ARG A 15 -31.75 -11.11 14.83
C ARG A 15 -31.97 -9.61 15.10
N PRO A 16 -30.91 -8.84 15.35
CA PRO A 16 -30.96 -7.39 15.39
C PRO A 16 -31.27 -6.86 13.98
N ILE A 17 -32.07 -5.80 13.93
CA ILE A 17 -32.33 -5.02 12.72
C ILE A 17 -31.62 -3.69 12.93
N TRP A 18 -30.60 -3.41 12.09
CA TRP A 18 -29.83 -2.18 12.17
C TRP A 18 -30.64 -0.99 11.66
N ASP A 19 -30.58 0.11 12.39
CA ASP A 19 -31.17 1.40 12.05
C ASP A 19 -30.14 2.31 11.36
N ASP A 20 -30.59 3.43 10.77
CA ASP A 20 -29.72 4.30 9.94
C ASP A 20 -28.60 5.01 10.71
N ASP A 21 -28.72 5.13 12.03
CA ASP A 21 -27.65 5.60 12.93
C ASP A 21 -26.70 4.48 13.39
N GLY A 22 -26.94 3.26 12.90
CA GLY A 22 -26.30 2.00 13.26
C GLY A 22 -26.48 1.62 14.72
N THR A 23 -27.55 2.07 15.37
CA THR A 23 -28.17 1.35 16.48
C THR A 23 -28.98 0.16 15.93
N PHE A 24 -29.62 -0.62 16.80
CA PHE A 24 -30.45 -1.73 16.36
C PHE A 24 -31.65 -1.96 17.27
N HIS A 25 -32.68 -2.58 16.72
CA HIS A 25 -33.87 -3.05 17.44
C HIS A 25 -34.19 -4.50 17.08
N TYR A 26 -35.13 -5.10 17.82
CA TYR A 26 -35.63 -6.46 17.53
C TYR A 26 -37.12 -6.42 17.23
N LYS A 27 -37.54 -7.23 16.25
CA LYS A 27 -38.95 -7.46 15.97
C LYS A 27 -39.43 -8.71 16.72
N VAL A 28 -40.01 -8.51 17.89
CA VAL A 28 -40.58 -9.59 18.72
C VAL A 28 -42.11 -9.63 18.62
N PHE A 29 -42.70 -10.81 18.81
CA PHE A 29 -44.15 -11.02 18.76
C PHE A 29 -44.66 -11.51 20.12
N SER A 30 -45.78 -10.96 20.59
CA SER A 30 -46.45 -11.41 21.81
C SER A 30 -46.94 -12.85 21.65
N GLN A 31 -46.79 -13.66 22.71
CA GLN A 31 -47.26 -15.04 22.76
C GLN A 31 -48.18 -15.24 23.98
N PRO A 32 -49.16 -16.16 23.91
CA PRO A 32 -49.99 -16.52 25.06
C PRO A 32 -49.16 -16.92 26.28
N LYS A 33 -49.54 -16.43 27.46
CA LYS A 33 -48.77 -16.58 28.72
C LYS A 33 -48.59 -18.05 29.12
N ASP A 34 -49.60 -18.87 28.88
CA ASP A 34 -49.64 -20.31 29.14
C ASP A 34 -48.62 -21.12 28.32
N LYS A 35 -48.11 -20.57 27.20
CA LYS A 35 -47.07 -21.21 26.40
C LYS A 35 -45.66 -21.10 26.99
N ASN A 36 -45.46 -20.29 28.04
CA ASN A 36 -44.14 -20.05 28.65
C ASN A 36 -43.03 -19.78 27.61
N HIS A 37 -43.35 -18.96 26.60
CA HIS A 37 -42.49 -18.73 25.44
C HIS A 37 -41.33 -17.78 25.77
N ILE A 38 -40.12 -18.13 25.32
CA ILE A 38 -38.90 -17.34 25.52
C ILE A 38 -38.44 -16.77 24.18
N SER A 39 -38.35 -15.44 24.11
CA SER A 39 -37.73 -14.74 22.97
C SER A 39 -36.27 -14.45 23.27
N VAL A 40 -35.37 -15.13 22.56
CA VAL A 40 -33.91 -14.92 22.66
C VAL A 40 -33.49 -13.87 21.64
N CYS A 41 -33.10 -12.68 22.12
CA CYS A 41 -32.61 -11.60 21.28
C CYS A 41 -31.08 -11.65 21.21
N LEU A 42 -30.53 -11.94 20.03
CA LEU A 42 -29.10 -12.12 19.85
C LEU A 42 -28.40 -10.75 19.76
N LYS A 43 -27.62 -10.41 20.79
CA LYS A 43 -26.96 -9.10 20.90
C LYS A 43 -25.68 -9.03 20.04
N PRO A 44 -25.60 -8.14 19.04
CA PRO A 44 -24.36 -7.91 18.30
C PRO A 44 -23.38 -7.02 19.10
N PRO A 45 -22.10 -6.97 18.72
CA PRO A 45 -21.19 -5.94 19.19
C PRO A 45 -21.69 -4.56 18.78
N THR A 46 -21.47 -3.55 19.65
CA THR A 46 -21.95 -2.17 19.43
C THR A 46 -20.83 -1.16 19.34
N LYS A 47 -19.66 -1.50 19.87
CA LYS A 47 -18.52 -0.60 19.97
C LYS A 47 -17.63 -0.70 18.74
N VAL A 48 -17.27 0.45 18.18
CA VAL A 48 -16.56 0.58 16.91
C VAL A 48 -15.09 0.91 17.15
N ILE A 49 -14.20 0.26 16.41
CA ILE A 49 -12.81 0.67 16.22
C ILE A 49 -12.61 0.86 14.71
N PRO A 50 -12.51 2.10 14.21
CA PRO A 50 -12.40 2.32 12.77
C PRO A 50 -11.05 1.85 12.22
N MET A 51 -11.08 1.15 11.08
CA MET A 51 -9.91 0.77 10.31
C MET A 51 -9.78 1.74 9.13
N ILE A 52 -8.58 2.26 8.83
CA ILE A 52 -8.36 3.13 7.67
C ILE A 52 -7.29 2.51 6.78
N PHE A 53 -7.68 2.13 5.57
CA PHE A 53 -6.78 1.70 4.52
C PHE A 53 -6.17 2.91 3.79
N ILE A 54 -4.85 2.90 3.62
CA ILE A 54 -4.10 3.95 2.93
C ILE A 54 -3.35 3.31 1.75
N PRO A 55 -3.73 3.61 0.50
CA PRO A 55 -3.16 2.97 -0.68
C PRO A 55 -1.72 3.41 -0.96
N GLY A 56 -1.08 2.73 -1.91
CA GLY A 56 0.28 3.04 -2.37
C GLY A 56 0.36 4.18 -3.38
N VAL A 57 1.57 4.37 -3.91
CA VAL A 57 1.81 5.25 -5.06
C VAL A 57 0.93 4.82 -6.23
N MET A 58 0.31 5.77 -6.93
CA MET A 58 -0.65 5.51 -8.02
C MET A 58 -1.92 4.76 -7.59
N GLY A 59 -2.09 4.50 -6.30
CA GLY A 59 -3.19 3.71 -5.76
C GLY A 59 -4.46 4.49 -5.44
N SER A 60 -4.46 5.80 -5.64
CA SER A 60 -5.64 6.65 -5.49
C SER A 60 -6.04 7.26 -6.82
N ASN A 61 -7.34 7.36 -7.05
CA ASN A 61 -7.88 8.04 -8.22
C ASN A 61 -7.64 9.56 -8.09
N LEU A 62 -7.31 10.22 -9.20
CA LEU A 62 -7.06 11.65 -9.28
C LEU A 62 -7.93 12.30 -10.36
N LYS A 63 -8.37 13.54 -10.10
CA LYS A 63 -9.04 14.43 -11.05
C LYS A 63 -8.41 15.82 -11.04
N SER A 64 -8.65 16.57 -12.10
CA SER A 64 -8.33 18.00 -12.19
C SER A 64 -9.56 18.74 -12.68
N GLY A 65 -10.14 19.59 -11.81
CA GLY A 65 -11.52 20.03 -11.96
C GLY A 65 -12.47 18.82 -12.07
N ASP A 66 -13.35 18.83 -13.08
CA ASP A 66 -14.27 17.72 -13.36
C ASP A 66 -13.65 16.60 -14.22
N LYS A 67 -12.40 16.75 -14.65
CA LYS A 67 -11.75 15.79 -15.55
C LYS A 67 -11.06 14.70 -14.74
N LYS A 68 -11.51 13.46 -14.93
CA LYS A 68 -10.85 12.23 -14.44
C LYS A 68 -9.44 12.15 -15.03
N VAL A 69 -8.42 12.27 -14.18
CA VAL A 69 -6.99 12.27 -14.57
C VAL A 69 -6.46 10.84 -14.51
N TRP A 70 -6.51 10.22 -13.34
CA TRP A 70 -6.02 8.88 -13.06
C TRP A 70 -7.13 8.10 -12.37
N GLN A 71 -7.76 7.16 -13.07
CA GLN A 71 -8.85 6.35 -12.55
C GLN A 71 -8.99 5.09 -13.41
N PHE A 72 -9.46 4.00 -12.81
CA PHE A 72 -9.84 2.79 -13.54
C PHE A 72 -11.18 3.02 -14.27
N SER A 73 -11.12 3.73 -15.40
CA SER A 73 -12.28 3.96 -16.27
C SER A 73 -11.83 4.10 -17.72
N LEU A 74 -12.68 3.71 -18.68
CA LEU A 74 -12.36 3.79 -20.11
C LEU A 74 -11.94 5.20 -20.53
N SER A 75 -12.62 6.24 -20.02
CA SER A 75 -12.31 7.64 -20.34
C SER A 75 -10.94 8.08 -19.80
N SER A 76 -10.53 7.56 -18.66
CA SER A 76 -9.24 7.82 -18.05
C SER A 76 -8.11 7.00 -18.71
N LEU A 77 -8.32 5.71 -18.95
CA LEU A 77 -7.26 4.82 -19.44
C LEU A 77 -6.93 5.04 -20.92
N LYS A 78 -7.93 5.32 -21.77
CA LYS A 78 -7.74 5.44 -23.24
C LYS A 78 -6.85 6.60 -23.69
N LYS A 79 -6.65 7.62 -22.85
CA LYS A 79 -5.85 8.81 -23.20
C LYS A 79 -4.35 8.62 -22.96
N TRP A 80 -3.93 7.66 -22.14
CA TRP A 80 -2.53 7.46 -21.77
C TRP A 80 -1.65 6.93 -22.91
N PRO A 81 -2.09 5.96 -23.73
CA PRO A 81 -1.27 5.47 -24.85
C PRO A 81 -0.88 6.57 -25.85
N LEU A 82 -1.77 7.55 -26.06
CA LEU A 82 -1.57 8.70 -26.95
C LEU A 82 -1.00 9.94 -26.24
N ALA A 83 -0.80 9.91 -24.93
CA ALA A 83 -0.27 11.04 -24.18
C ALA A 83 1.26 11.09 -24.28
N GLY A 84 1.77 12.11 -24.99
CA GLY A 84 3.19 12.45 -25.00
C GLY A 84 3.66 13.11 -23.69
N PRO A 85 4.97 13.34 -23.53
CA PRO A 85 5.59 13.88 -22.32
C PRO A 85 4.92 15.15 -21.76
N GLN A 86 4.69 16.16 -22.60
CA GLN A 86 4.10 17.44 -22.19
C GLN A 86 2.69 17.26 -21.62
N LYS A 87 1.88 16.44 -22.31
CA LYS A 87 0.50 16.16 -21.88
C LYS A 87 0.47 15.38 -20.57
N ARG A 88 1.41 14.43 -20.37
CA ARG A 88 1.54 13.69 -19.11
C ARG A 88 1.93 14.63 -17.97
N LYS A 89 2.94 15.49 -18.18
CA LYS A 89 3.39 16.51 -17.22
C LYS A 89 2.25 17.43 -16.77
N GLN A 90 1.46 17.92 -17.72
CA GLN A 90 0.31 18.80 -17.43
C GLN A 90 -0.84 18.09 -16.71
N LEU A 91 -1.13 16.84 -17.06
CA LEU A 91 -2.23 16.10 -16.44
C LEU A 91 -1.87 15.59 -15.04
N LEU A 92 -0.61 15.17 -14.83
CA LEU A 92 -0.10 14.64 -13.56
C LEU A 92 0.72 15.72 -12.84
N ASP A 93 0.06 16.83 -12.54
CA ASP A 93 0.66 17.95 -11.80
C ASP A 93 0.15 17.94 -10.35
N PRO A 94 1.05 17.79 -9.35
CA PRO A 94 0.67 17.72 -7.95
C PRO A 94 -0.11 18.95 -7.45
N THR A 95 0.02 20.10 -8.11
CA THR A 95 -0.64 21.36 -7.72
C THR A 95 -2.04 21.50 -8.30
N THR A 96 -2.38 20.76 -9.36
CA THR A 96 -3.68 20.88 -10.05
C THR A 96 -4.54 19.62 -9.94
N THR A 97 -3.97 18.51 -9.46
CA THR A 97 -4.70 17.27 -9.22
C THR A 97 -5.17 17.16 -7.78
N VAL A 98 -6.39 16.65 -7.60
CA VAL A 98 -6.97 16.30 -6.30
C VAL A 98 -7.51 14.86 -6.35
N VAL A 99 -7.82 14.30 -5.18
CA VAL A 99 -8.43 12.96 -5.10
C VAL A 99 -9.79 12.94 -5.79
N ASP A 100 -10.03 11.88 -6.56
CA ASP A 100 -11.33 11.57 -7.16
C ASP A 100 -11.99 10.42 -6.41
N ASP A 101 -13.07 10.70 -5.68
CA ASP A 101 -13.84 9.72 -4.91
C ASP A 101 -14.97 9.06 -5.70
N SER A 102 -15.09 9.34 -7.00
CA SER A 102 -16.13 8.79 -7.88
C SER A 102 -15.78 7.43 -8.50
N GLY A 103 -14.76 6.75 -7.98
CA GLY A 103 -14.34 5.43 -8.45
C GLY A 103 -15.39 4.35 -8.23
N GLU A 104 -15.22 3.25 -8.96
CA GLU A 104 -16.03 2.04 -8.80
C GLU A 104 -15.82 1.43 -7.40
N ILE A 105 -16.88 0.84 -6.84
CA ILE A 105 -16.89 0.25 -5.51
C ILE A 105 -17.60 -1.10 -5.60
N LEU A 106 -16.90 -2.17 -5.24
CA LEU A 106 -17.49 -3.49 -5.16
C LEU A 106 -18.43 -3.57 -3.94
N ASN A 107 -19.63 -4.12 -4.13
CA ASN A 107 -20.58 -4.41 -3.05
C ASN A 107 -20.89 -3.22 -2.09
N ASP A 108 -21.11 -2.02 -2.62
CA ASP A 108 -21.25 -0.77 -1.81
C ASP A 108 -22.25 -0.87 -0.63
N GLY A 109 -23.35 -1.59 -0.82
CA GLY A 109 -24.41 -1.78 0.18
C GLY A 109 -24.33 -3.06 1.02
N ALA A 110 -23.27 -3.88 0.89
CA ALA A 110 -23.20 -5.19 1.56
C ALA A 110 -23.18 -5.11 3.10
N ASP A 111 -22.69 -4.00 3.65
CA ASP A 111 -22.62 -3.78 5.11
C ASP A 111 -23.97 -3.29 5.71
N GLY A 112 -25.01 -3.17 4.86
CA GLY A 112 -26.34 -2.73 5.25
C GLY A 112 -26.33 -1.40 6.00
N LYS A 113 -27.06 -1.32 7.12
CA LYS A 113 -27.10 -0.14 8.00
C LYS A 113 -26.16 -0.25 9.21
N LYS A 114 -25.32 -1.29 9.27
CA LYS A 114 -24.34 -1.49 10.36
C LYS A 114 -23.32 -0.35 10.39
N PHE A 115 -22.91 0.11 9.19
CA PHE A 115 -21.97 1.19 8.93
C PHE A 115 -22.50 2.15 7.86
N PRO A 116 -21.94 3.36 7.72
CA PRO A 116 -22.08 4.15 6.50
C PRO A 116 -21.67 3.33 5.26
N SER A 117 -22.26 3.63 4.10
CA SER A 117 -21.92 2.95 2.84
C SER A 117 -20.42 2.99 2.55
N ARG A 118 -19.92 2.04 1.76
CA ARG A 118 -18.50 2.00 1.40
C ARG A 118 -18.08 3.26 0.66
N HIS A 119 -18.97 3.84 -0.14
CA HIS A 119 -18.79 5.16 -0.73
C HIS A 119 -18.59 6.26 0.31
N ALA A 120 -19.47 6.35 1.32
CA ALA A 120 -19.33 7.31 2.41
C ALA A 120 -18.05 7.10 3.25
N ARG A 121 -17.53 5.88 3.25
CA ARG A 121 -16.25 5.49 3.87
C ARG A 121 -15.04 5.68 2.94
N GLY A 122 -15.21 6.32 1.79
CA GLY A 122 -14.12 6.76 0.91
C GLY A 122 -13.61 5.72 -0.08
N TRP A 123 -14.27 4.57 -0.24
CA TRP A 123 -13.75 3.47 -1.07
C TRP A 123 -13.57 3.85 -2.54
N GLY A 124 -14.40 4.76 -3.07
CA GLY A 124 -14.29 5.25 -4.45
C GLY A 124 -13.01 6.07 -4.71
N SER A 125 -12.24 6.42 -3.68
CA SER A 125 -10.94 7.07 -3.84
C SER A 125 -9.82 6.10 -4.21
N ALA A 126 -9.96 4.80 -3.96
CA ALA A 126 -8.96 3.80 -4.32
C ALA A 126 -9.00 3.46 -5.82
N PHE A 127 -7.83 3.13 -6.36
CA PHE A 127 -7.74 2.62 -7.72
C PHE A 127 -8.30 1.18 -7.78
N TYR A 128 -9.49 1.04 -8.37
CA TYR A 128 -10.29 -0.19 -8.30
C TYR A 128 -9.53 -1.44 -8.77
N MET A 129 -8.72 -1.33 -9.83
CA MET A 129 -7.97 -2.46 -10.38
C MET A 129 -7.02 -3.10 -9.37
N SER A 130 -6.42 -2.31 -8.48
CA SER A 130 -5.44 -2.82 -7.51
C SER A 130 -6.07 -3.16 -6.16
N TYR A 131 -7.17 -2.52 -5.78
CA TYR A 131 -7.71 -2.65 -4.41
C TYR A 131 -9.19 -3.07 -4.31
N GLY A 132 -9.96 -3.07 -5.39
CA GLY A 132 -11.42 -3.27 -5.34
C GLY A 132 -11.81 -4.57 -4.62
N GLU A 133 -11.31 -5.70 -5.11
CA GLU A 133 -11.56 -7.02 -4.52
C GLU A 133 -10.90 -7.18 -3.14
N ALA A 134 -9.67 -6.67 -2.98
CA ALA A 134 -8.93 -6.74 -1.74
C ALA A 134 -9.64 -6.01 -0.58
N LEU A 135 -10.19 -4.82 -0.83
CA LEU A 135 -10.93 -4.04 0.16
C LEU A 135 -12.24 -4.74 0.56
N ASP A 136 -12.98 -5.27 -0.41
CA ASP A 136 -14.20 -6.05 -0.15
C ASP A 136 -13.89 -7.27 0.72
N ARG A 137 -12.86 -8.03 0.35
CA ARG A 137 -12.42 -9.19 1.11
C ARG A 137 -11.95 -8.82 2.51
N LEU A 138 -11.18 -7.75 2.67
CA LEU A 138 -10.69 -7.30 3.97
C LEU A 138 -11.86 -6.88 4.88
N GLN A 139 -12.85 -6.15 4.37
CA GLN A 139 -14.06 -5.81 5.13
C GLN A 139 -14.82 -7.06 5.58
N TYR A 140 -14.97 -8.05 4.70
CA TYR A 140 -15.61 -9.32 5.03
C TYR A 140 -14.89 -10.05 6.16
N LEU A 141 -13.56 -10.17 6.09
CA LEU A 141 -12.75 -10.85 7.11
C LEU A 141 -12.81 -10.12 8.47
N LEU A 142 -12.92 -8.80 8.45
CA LEU A 142 -13.05 -7.96 9.65
C LEU A 142 -14.47 -7.94 10.24
N SER A 143 -15.49 -8.30 9.45
CA SER A 143 -16.92 -8.29 9.83
C SER A 143 -17.59 -9.66 9.72
N ASP A 144 -16.90 -10.68 10.22
CA ASP A 144 -17.39 -12.07 10.24
C ASP A 144 -18.34 -12.39 11.42
N ASP A 145 -18.78 -11.39 12.19
CA ASP A 145 -19.68 -11.54 13.35
C ASP A 145 -21.05 -12.13 12.98
N GLU A 146 -21.50 -11.88 11.75
CA GLU A 146 -22.77 -12.42 11.25
C GLU A 146 -22.76 -13.94 11.14
N ILE A 147 -21.58 -14.56 10.91
CA ILE A 147 -21.45 -16.01 10.91
C ILE A 147 -21.73 -16.58 12.32
N LEU A 148 -21.27 -15.91 13.39
CA LEU A 148 -21.59 -16.32 14.76
C LEU A 148 -23.08 -16.21 15.06
N MET A 149 -23.74 -15.20 14.51
CA MET A 149 -25.19 -15.03 14.67
C MET A 149 -25.98 -16.07 13.88
N ASP A 150 -25.60 -16.29 12.63
CA ASP A 150 -26.26 -17.22 11.72
C ASP A 150 -26.15 -18.67 12.18
N ASN A 151 -25.07 -19.01 12.88
CA ASN A 151 -24.88 -20.29 13.53
C ASN A 151 -26.03 -20.66 14.50
N TYR A 152 -26.77 -19.70 15.06
CA TYR A 152 -27.99 -19.98 15.85
C TYR A 152 -29.17 -20.48 15.00
N PHE A 153 -29.12 -20.35 13.67
CA PHE A 153 -30.19 -20.71 12.75
C PHE A 153 -29.78 -21.83 11.77
N ARG A 154 -28.52 -22.29 11.83
CA ARG A 154 -27.97 -23.33 10.95
C ARG A 154 -27.91 -24.67 11.66
N GLU A 155 -28.20 -25.73 10.91
CA GLU A 155 -27.97 -27.11 11.37
C GLU A 155 -26.46 -27.39 11.50
N THR A 156 -25.68 -26.96 10.51
CA THR A 156 -24.21 -27.08 10.52
C THR A 156 -23.57 -25.77 10.92
N GLN A 157 -22.77 -25.81 12.00
CA GLN A 157 -22.01 -24.66 12.48
C GLN A 157 -20.86 -24.34 11.53
N LEU A 158 -20.70 -23.08 11.15
CA LEU A 158 -19.56 -22.60 10.38
C LEU A 158 -18.57 -21.88 11.28
N GLN A 159 -17.28 -22.00 10.97
CA GLN A 159 -16.25 -21.17 11.58
C GLN A 159 -16.21 -19.80 10.91
N THR A 160 -16.03 -18.76 11.73
CA THR A 160 -15.70 -17.41 11.26
C THR A 160 -14.29 -17.38 10.65
N ALA A 161 -13.98 -16.34 9.86
CA ALA A 161 -12.63 -16.16 9.31
C ALA A 161 -11.58 -16.04 10.42
N ARG A 162 -11.87 -15.23 11.46
CA ARG A 162 -10.97 -15.08 12.61
C ARG A 162 -10.79 -16.37 13.40
N GLN A 163 -11.83 -17.21 13.53
CA GLN A 163 -11.70 -18.53 14.16
C GLN A 163 -10.84 -19.50 13.34
N ARG A 164 -10.93 -19.46 12.00
CA ARG A 164 -10.07 -20.28 11.12
C ARG A 164 -8.58 -20.02 11.34
N PHE A 165 -8.21 -18.83 11.84
CA PHE A 165 -6.82 -18.40 12.04
C PHE A 165 -6.24 -18.80 13.40
N ILE A 166 -7.03 -19.38 14.31
CA ILE A 166 -6.59 -19.75 15.65
C ILE A 166 -5.56 -20.89 15.57
N GLY A 167 -4.43 -20.73 16.26
CA GLY A 167 -3.38 -21.76 16.30
C GLY A 167 -2.62 -21.97 14.97
N VAL A 168 -2.97 -21.23 13.91
CA VAL A 168 -2.38 -21.39 12.58
C VAL A 168 -1.13 -20.53 12.44
N ARG A 169 -0.01 -21.13 12.04
CA ARG A 169 1.21 -20.41 11.66
C ARG A 169 1.24 -20.14 10.16
N ILE A 170 1.55 -18.90 9.76
CA ILE A 170 1.82 -18.50 8.37
C ILE A 170 3.31 -18.20 8.16
N GLY A 171 3.89 -18.74 7.09
CA GLY A 171 5.32 -18.62 6.82
C GLY A 171 6.20 -19.03 8.01
N ASN A 172 7.22 -18.21 8.30
CA ASN A 172 8.18 -18.44 9.39
C ASN A 172 7.92 -17.54 10.61
N GLU A 173 6.67 -17.15 10.84
CA GLU A 173 6.35 -16.23 11.94
C GLU A 173 6.61 -16.83 13.34
N PRO A 174 6.93 -16.00 14.34
CA PRO A 174 7.09 -16.45 15.71
C PRO A 174 5.74 -16.85 16.35
N GLN A 175 5.78 -17.74 17.35
CA GLN A 175 4.58 -18.32 17.97
C GLN A 175 3.68 -17.26 18.61
N GLU A 176 4.27 -16.18 19.12
CA GLU A 176 3.59 -15.07 19.79
C GLU A 176 2.64 -14.31 18.86
N GLN A 177 2.85 -14.39 17.53
CA GLN A 177 1.97 -13.78 16.54
C GLN A 177 0.71 -14.62 16.28
N VAL A 178 0.71 -15.92 16.63
CA VAL A 178 -0.42 -16.84 16.44
C VAL A 178 -1.62 -16.39 17.29
N LEU A 179 -2.82 -16.45 16.71
CA LEU A 179 -4.04 -16.09 17.43
C LEU A 179 -4.45 -17.19 18.41
N SER A 180 -4.83 -16.78 19.63
CA SER A 180 -5.52 -17.63 20.60
C SER A 180 -7.05 -17.49 20.48
N GLU A 181 -7.78 -18.44 21.08
CA GLU A 181 -9.24 -18.35 21.20
C GLU A 181 -9.68 -17.10 21.97
N GLU A 182 -8.96 -16.74 23.04
CA GLU A 182 -9.25 -15.58 23.87
C GLU A 182 -9.09 -14.27 23.09
N GLU A 183 -8.04 -14.16 22.26
CA GLU A 183 -7.79 -12.98 21.44
C GLU A 183 -8.88 -12.79 20.38
N VAL A 184 -9.30 -13.88 19.73
CA VAL A 184 -10.39 -13.87 18.76
C VAL A 184 -11.72 -13.50 19.42
N ALA A 185 -12.04 -14.13 20.56
CA ALA A 185 -13.25 -13.83 21.33
C ALA A 185 -13.29 -12.37 21.81
N HIS A 186 -12.13 -11.80 22.18
CA HIS A 186 -12.03 -10.37 22.49
C HIS A 186 -12.27 -9.49 21.26
N GLY A 187 -11.70 -9.85 20.11
CA GLY A 187 -11.95 -9.15 18.84
C GLY A 187 -13.42 -9.14 18.41
N HIS A 188 -14.18 -10.19 18.70
CA HIS A 188 -15.63 -10.27 18.41
C HIS A 188 -16.49 -9.33 19.26
N LYS A 189 -15.93 -8.64 20.26
CA LYS A 189 -16.63 -7.63 21.07
C LYS A 189 -16.74 -6.27 20.37
N PHE A 190 -16.03 -6.08 19.26
CA PHE A 190 -15.96 -4.82 18.53
C PHE A 190 -16.37 -4.96 17.06
N LEU A 191 -16.72 -3.83 16.47
CA LEU A 191 -17.03 -3.66 15.06
C LEU A 191 -15.88 -2.92 14.35
N PHE A 192 -15.49 -3.39 13.16
CA PHE A 192 -14.34 -2.88 12.41
C PHE A 192 -14.74 -2.35 11.02
N PRO A 193 -15.35 -1.16 10.92
CA PRO A 193 -15.63 -0.55 9.63
C PRO A 193 -14.32 -0.14 8.96
N LEU A 194 -14.10 -0.64 7.73
CA LEU A 194 -12.98 -0.27 6.89
C LEU A 194 -13.27 1.02 6.10
N HIS A 195 -12.46 2.02 6.32
CA HIS A 195 -12.44 3.28 5.59
C HIS A 195 -11.26 3.28 4.63
N VAL A 196 -11.32 4.14 3.61
CA VAL A 196 -10.25 4.31 2.64
C VAL A 196 -9.89 5.78 2.58
N PHE A 197 -8.63 6.08 2.89
CA PHE A 197 -8.05 7.40 2.72
C PHE A 197 -7.20 7.42 1.45
N GLY A 198 -7.85 7.70 0.31
CA GLY A 198 -7.12 8.07 -0.91
C GLY A 198 -6.48 9.44 -0.77
N TYR A 199 -5.30 9.62 -1.37
CA TYR A 199 -4.54 10.86 -1.33
C TYR A 199 -3.92 11.16 -2.69
N ASN A 200 -3.56 12.43 -2.91
CA ASN A 200 -2.81 12.80 -4.10
C ASN A 200 -1.37 12.27 -4.00
N TRP A 201 -1.10 11.14 -4.62
CA TRP A 201 0.20 10.47 -4.56
C TRP A 201 1.31 11.23 -5.32
N LEU A 202 1.00 12.29 -6.08
CA LEU A 202 2.00 13.16 -6.73
C LEU A 202 2.58 14.18 -5.73
N GLN A 203 1.79 14.66 -4.78
CA GLN A 203 2.19 15.70 -3.83
C GLN A 203 3.09 15.12 -2.72
N SER A 204 3.64 15.98 -1.86
CA SER A 204 4.47 15.52 -0.73
C SER A 204 3.67 14.61 0.20
N ASN A 205 4.26 13.50 0.63
CA ASN A 205 3.67 12.62 1.63
C ASN A 205 3.44 13.32 2.98
N ALA A 206 4.16 14.42 3.27
CA ALA A 206 3.89 15.28 4.42
C ALA A 206 2.54 16.03 4.31
N ASP A 207 2.21 16.53 3.11
CA ASP A 207 0.93 17.20 2.87
C ASP A 207 -0.22 16.18 2.93
N SER A 208 -0.01 15.00 2.35
CA SER A 208 -0.96 13.87 2.45
C SER A 208 -1.14 13.40 3.90
N ALA A 209 -0.10 13.46 4.73
CA ALA A 209 -0.18 13.13 6.15
C ALA A 209 -1.00 14.16 6.95
N ALA A 210 -0.95 15.44 6.58
CA ALA A 210 -1.82 16.46 7.17
C ALA A 210 -3.31 16.18 6.87
N LEU A 211 -3.62 15.86 5.61
CA LEU A 211 -4.96 15.47 5.18
C LEU A 211 -5.44 14.16 5.83
N LEU A 212 -4.53 13.21 6.07
CA LEU A 212 -4.85 11.99 6.83
C LEU A 212 -5.34 12.35 8.24
N GLY A 213 -4.69 13.30 8.92
CA GLY A 213 -5.12 13.77 10.23
C GLY A 213 -6.52 14.39 10.23
N GLU A 214 -6.86 15.16 9.19
CA GLU A 214 -8.22 15.68 8.99
C GLU A 214 -9.23 14.56 8.78
N TYR A 215 -8.88 13.58 7.95
CA TYR A 215 -9.73 12.43 7.68
C TYR A 215 -9.97 11.57 8.93
N ILE A 216 -8.94 11.32 9.74
CA ILE A 216 -9.06 10.60 11.02
C ILE A 216 -10.04 11.32 11.95
N ARG A 217 -9.95 12.65 12.09
CA ARG A 217 -10.90 13.42 12.90
C ARG A 217 -12.34 13.28 12.39
N LYS A 218 -12.55 13.33 11.07
CA LYS A 218 -13.86 13.11 10.45
C LYS A 218 -14.40 11.71 10.77
N VAL A 219 -13.57 10.67 10.63
CA VAL A 219 -13.94 9.27 10.92
C VAL A 219 -14.32 9.11 12.39
N LEU A 220 -13.49 9.58 13.32
CA LEU A 220 -13.77 9.51 14.75
C LEU A 220 -15.07 10.25 15.11
N SER A 221 -15.32 11.41 14.50
CA SER A 221 -16.58 12.14 14.69
C SER A 221 -17.80 11.38 14.19
N ALA A 222 -17.68 10.67 13.05
CA ALA A 222 -18.79 9.91 12.47
C ALA A 222 -19.27 8.74 13.35
N TYR A 223 -18.40 8.24 14.23
CA TYR A 223 -18.73 7.17 15.18
C TYR A 223 -18.85 7.65 16.63
N HIS A 224 -18.99 8.97 16.86
CA HIS A 224 -19.13 9.51 18.20
C HIS A 224 -20.24 8.79 19.00
N GLY A 225 -19.97 8.48 20.28
CA GLY A 225 -20.86 7.67 21.13
C GLY A 225 -20.77 6.15 20.92
N ARG A 226 -20.34 5.69 19.74
CA ARG A 226 -20.15 4.27 19.41
C ARG A 226 -18.70 3.82 19.47
N LEU A 227 -17.72 4.72 19.50
CA LEU A 227 -16.30 4.36 19.62
C LEU A 227 -16.02 3.54 20.88
N ALA A 228 -15.21 2.48 20.73
CA ALA A 228 -14.63 1.73 21.86
C ALA A 228 -13.48 2.52 22.49
N VAL A 229 -12.71 3.21 21.66
CA VAL A 229 -11.57 4.05 22.01
C VAL A 229 -11.53 5.21 21.01
N TYR A 230 -11.07 6.38 21.43
CA TYR A 230 -10.91 7.55 20.55
C TYR A 230 -9.66 7.44 19.66
N LYS A 231 -9.50 6.32 18.98
CA LYS A 231 -8.35 5.97 18.12
C LYS A 231 -8.80 5.14 16.92
N VAL A 232 -7.99 5.17 15.86
CA VAL A 232 -8.15 4.33 14.66
C VAL A 232 -7.01 3.32 14.52
N VAL A 233 -7.20 2.28 13.73
CA VAL A 233 -6.10 1.43 13.25
C VAL A 233 -5.83 1.76 11.79
N LEU A 234 -4.56 1.93 11.43
CA LEU A 234 -4.17 2.19 10.04
C LEU A 234 -3.70 0.90 9.39
N ILE A 235 -4.13 0.66 8.16
CA ILE A 235 -3.66 -0.43 7.29
C ILE A 235 -3.12 0.25 6.05
N THR A 236 -1.88 -0.03 5.66
CA THR A 236 -1.23 0.74 4.59
C THR A 236 -0.65 -0.16 3.54
N HIS A 237 -0.67 0.31 2.29
CA HIS A 237 0.05 -0.31 1.20
C HIS A 237 1.18 0.58 0.71
N SER A 238 2.38 0.02 0.49
CA SER A 238 3.49 0.68 -0.18
C SER A 238 3.78 2.08 0.40
N MET A 239 3.81 3.13 -0.43
CA MET A 239 4.05 4.52 -0.06
C MET A 239 3.05 5.08 0.97
N GLY A 240 1.85 4.49 1.08
CA GLY A 240 0.88 4.84 2.12
C GLY A 240 1.42 4.62 3.53
N GLY A 241 2.38 3.70 3.70
CA GLY A 241 3.10 3.50 4.95
C GLY A 241 3.95 4.70 5.36
N LEU A 242 4.53 5.41 4.39
CA LEU A 242 5.32 6.63 4.63
C LEU A 242 4.42 7.79 5.06
N VAL A 243 3.23 7.91 4.47
CA VAL A 243 2.20 8.89 4.88
C VAL A 243 1.78 8.63 6.32
N ALA A 244 1.44 7.38 6.65
CA ALA A 244 1.02 7.00 8.00
C ALA A 244 2.10 7.24 9.06
N ARG A 245 3.36 6.83 8.77
CA ARG A 245 4.48 7.06 9.68
C ARG A 245 4.77 8.54 9.88
N HIS A 246 4.70 9.35 8.82
CA HIS A 246 4.94 10.78 8.94
C HIS A 246 3.88 11.44 9.83
N TYR A 247 2.60 11.13 9.61
CA TYR A 247 1.52 11.62 10.48
C TYR A 247 1.73 11.17 11.94
N SER A 248 1.99 9.89 12.16
CA SER A 248 2.20 9.31 13.49
C SER A 248 3.36 9.97 14.24
N GLU A 249 4.55 10.00 13.60
CA GLU A 249 5.81 10.23 14.31
C GLU A 249 6.38 11.65 14.15
N ASN A 250 5.97 12.39 13.11
CA ASN A 250 6.47 13.74 12.86
C ASN A 250 5.40 14.83 13.04
N MET A 251 4.13 14.46 13.21
CA MET A 251 3.02 15.41 13.37
C MET A 251 2.23 15.22 14.67
N GLY A 252 2.69 14.36 15.58
CA GLY A 252 1.97 14.06 16.83
C GLY A 252 0.70 13.24 16.65
N GLY A 253 0.53 12.57 15.51
CA GLY A 253 -0.67 11.78 15.19
C GLY A 253 -0.79 10.48 16.00
N GLN A 254 0.28 10.04 16.67
CA GLN A 254 0.34 8.80 17.46
C GLN A 254 -0.83 8.66 18.44
N ASP A 255 -1.27 9.76 19.07
CA ASP A 255 -2.35 9.73 20.07
C ASP A 255 -3.71 9.36 19.47
N SER A 256 -3.91 9.58 18.17
CA SER A 256 -5.13 9.21 17.45
C SER A 256 -5.08 7.81 16.82
N ILE A 257 -3.95 7.10 16.97
CA ILE A 257 -3.70 5.79 16.35
C ILE A 257 -3.54 4.74 17.45
N LEU A 258 -4.18 3.58 17.26
CA LEU A 258 -4.09 2.42 18.15
C LEU A 258 -2.96 1.47 17.71
N GLY A 259 -2.76 1.35 16.40
CA GLY A 259 -1.69 0.57 15.78
C GLY A 259 -1.70 0.73 14.27
N ILE A 260 -0.63 0.27 13.62
CA ILE A 260 -0.45 0.37 12.17
C ILE A 260 0.00 -0.99 11.61
N VAL A 261 -0.67 -1.43 10.56
CA VAL A 261 -0.27 -2.59 9.75
C VAL A 261 0.27 -2.09 8.41
N HIS A 262 1.54 -2.35 8.12
CA HIS A 262 2.20 -1.97 6.87
C HIS A 262 2.34 -3.18 5.92
N GLY A 263 1.84 -3.06 4.71
CA GLY A 263 2.11 -3.98 3.61
C GLY A 263 3.11 -3.38 2.62
N VAL A 264 4.19 -4.11 2.33
CA VAL A 264 5.19 -3.82 1.28
C VAL A 264 5.72 -2.37 1.29
N MET A 265 5.92 -1.80 2.47
CA MET A 265 6.37 -0.41 2.63
C MET A 265 7.83 -0.25 2.17
N PRO A 266 8.14 0.69 1.26
CA PRO A 266 9.51 1.04 0.86
C PRO A 266 10.19 1.92 1.90
N ASP A 267 10.46 1.35 3.08
CA ASP A 267 10.87 2.07 4.28
C ASP A 267 12.13 2.95 4.08
N LEU A 268 13.19 2.37 3.51
CA LEU A 268 14.44 3.09 3.20
C LEU A 268 14.48 3.67 1.77
N GLY A 269 13.37 3.58 1.03
CA GLY A 269 13.31 3.88 -0.40
C GLY A 269 13.70 2.68 -1.27
N SER A 270 13.63 2.82 -2.60
CA SER A 270 13.96 1.76 -3.55
C SER A 270 14.72 2.28 -4.77
N PRO A 271 15.83 1.62 -5.18
CA PRO A 271 16.50 1.87 -6.45
C PRO A 271 15.58 1.75 -7.67
N ALA A 272 14.43 1.06 -7.58
CA ALA A 272 13.43 1.02 -8.64
C ALA A 272 12.96 2.43 -9.06
N ALA A 273 12.94 3.41 -8.15
CA ALA A 273 12.62 4.80 -8.48
C ALA A 273 13.64 5.42 -9.44
N TYR A 274 14.95 5.16 -9.23
CA TYR A 274 16.01 5.57 -10.16
C TYR A 274 15.85 4.87 -11.51
N HIS A 275 15.63 3.55 -11.48
CA HIS A 275 15.45 2.73 -12.68
C HIS A 275 14.30 3.26 -13.57
N ARG A 276 13.13 3.50 -12.98
CA ARG A 276 11.94 4.06 -13.65
C ARG A 276 12.18 5.43 -14.26
N MET A 277 12.88 6.33 -13.56
CA MET A 277 13.23 7.64 -14.09
C MET A 277 14.19 7.54 -15.28
N LYS A 278 15.15 6.61 -15.25
CA LYS A 278 16.19 6.50 -16.29
C LYS A 278 15.78 5.75 -17.54
N ILE A 279 14.91 4.75 -17.44
CA ILE A 279 14.57 3.93 -18.62
C ILE A 279 13.07 3.68 -18.81
N GLY A 280 12.20 4.24 -17.96
CA GLY A 280 10.78 3.98 -18.00
C GLY A 280 10.35 2.75 -17.19
N GLU A 281 9.06 2.43 -17.23
CA GLU A 281 8.49 1.19 -16.69
C GLU A 281 8.08 0.27 -17.84
N ARG A 282 8.25 -1.05 -17.71
CA ARG A 282 7.87 -1.99 -18.78
C ARG A 282 6.49 -2.61 -18.50
N GLY A 283 5.94 -3.32 -19.49
CA GLY A 283 4.66 -4.03 -19.35
C GLY A 283 3.42 -3.14 -19.37
N ILE A 284 2.29 -3.69 -18.92
CA ILE A 284 0.97 -3.03 -18.94
C ILE A 284 1.01 -1.73 -18.10
N THR A 285 1.66 -1.78 -16.94
CA THR A 285 1.89 -0.62 -16.09
C THR A 285 2.69 0.45 -16.85
N GLY A 286 3.77 0.06 -17.53
CA GLY A 286 4.55 0.92 -18.43
C GLY A 286 3.75 1.58 -19.57
N MET A 287 2.83 0.85 -20.20
CA MET A 287 1.95 1.41 -21.25
C MET A 287 1.06 2.55 -20.73
N ILE A 288 0.67 2.49 -19.45
CA ILE A 288 -0.21 3.47 -18.82
C ILE A 288 0.62 4.62 -18.24
N ILE A 289 1.70 4.34 -17.51
CA ILE A 289 2.43 5.36 -16.75
C ILE A 289 3.58 6.01 -17.53
N GLY A 290 4.19 5.26 -18.46
CA GLY A 290 5.23 5.73 -19.37
C GLY A 290 6.32 4.69 -19.55
N GLU A 291 6.48 4.22 -20.79
CA GLU A 291 7.43 3.15 -21.13
C GLU A 291 8.88 3.61 -21.32
N SER A 292 9.13 4.90 -21.11
CA SER A 292 10.42 5.53 -21.38
C SER A 292 10.70 6.70 -20.44
N ALA A 293 11.98 7.07 -20.34
CA ALA A 293 12.42 8.21 -19.53
C ALA A 293 11.78 9.52 -19.99
N GLU A 294 11.60 9.73 -21.30
CA GLU A 294 11.01 10.95 -21.86
C GLU A 294 9.56 11.13 -21.37
N LYS A 295 8.81 10.03 -21.21
CA LYS A 295 7.40 10.08 -20.77
C LYS A 295 7.28 10.27 -19.25
N LEU A 296 8.20 9.71 -18.46
CA LEU A 296 8.11 9.71 -17.00
C LEU A 296 8.90 10.83 -16.32
N MET A 297 10.10 11.15 -16.80
CA MET A 297 11.01 12.12 -16.17
C MET A 297 10.32 13.46 -15.87
N PRO A 298 9.59 14.12 -16.79
CA PRO A 298 8.97 15.40 -16.48
C PRO A 298 7.88 15.31 -15.41
N VAL A 299 7.14 14.20 -15.33
CA VAL A 299 6.12 13.96 -14.29
C VAL A 299 6.77 13.70 -12.94
N LEU A 300 7.76 12.80 -12.90
CA LEU A 300 8.40 12.40 -11.65
C LEU A 300 9.26 13.55 -11.07
N ALA A 301 9.97 14.30 -11.91
CA ALA A 301 10.80 15.42 -11.48
C ALA A 301 9.99 16.56 -10.83
N GLN A 302 8.73 16.77 -11.22
CA GLN A 302 7.88 17.79 -10.58
C GLN A 302 7.09 17.27 -9.37
N SER A 303 7.12 15.96 -9.10
CA SER A 303 6.24 15.30 -8.13
C SER A 303 7.01 14.86 -6.88
N PRO A 304 6.87 15.56 -5.73
CA PRO A 304 7.59 15.19 -4.51
C PRO A 304 7.25 13.80 -3.98
N GLY A 305 6.02 13.32 -4.14
CA GLY A 305 5.56 12.02 -3.62
C GLY A 305 6.38 10.85 -4.18
N PRO A 306 6.44 10.64 -5.50
CA PRO A 306 7.28 9.61 -6.11
C PRO A 306 8.78 9.81 -5.82
N LEU A 307 9.26 11.06 -5.75
CA LEU A 307 10.67 11.32 -5.39
C LEU A 307 10.99 10.93 -3.94
N GLN A 308 10.02 10.92 -3.03
CA GLN A 308 10.20 10.43 -1.65
C GLN A 308 10.35 8.89 -1.56
N LEU A 309 10.24 8.18 -2.68
CA LEU A 309 10.58 6.74 -2.79
C LEU A 309 12.06 6.49 -3.12
N LEU A 310 12.84 7.53 -3.41
CA LEU A 310 14.27 7.39 -3.65
C LEU A 310 15.00 6.90 -2.39
N PRO A 311 16.07 6.10 -2.53
CA PRO A 311 16.93 5.71 -1.41
C PRO A 311 17.41 6.91 -0.58
N GLY A 312 17.19 6.87 0.73
CA GLY A 312 17.77 7.84 1.67
C GLY A 312 19.21 7.51 2.05
N MET A 313 19.83 8.32 2.92
CA MET A 313 21.16 8.05 3.48
C MET A 313 21.20 6.67 4.16
N ALA A 314 20.12 6.32 4.87
CA ALA A 314 20.00 5.08 5.65
C ALA A 314 19.83 3.81 4.79
N TYR A 315 19.50 3.93 3.49
CA TYR A 315 19.53 2.78 2.58
C TYR A 315 20.95 2.21 2.45
N GLY A 316 21.96 3.06 2.63
CA GLY A 316 23.37 2.70 2.63
C GLY A 316 24.08 2.96 1.29
N PRO A 317 25.42 2.90 1.30
CA PRO A 317 26.23 3.19 0.13
C PRO A 317 26.18 2.08 -0.93
N GLY A 318 26.55 2.45 -2.17
CA GLY A 318 26.87 1.49 -3.23
C GLY A 318 25.70 0.78 -3.91
N TRP A 319 24.49 1.33 -3.82
CA TRP A 319 23.33 0.79 -4.53
C TRP A 319 23.30 1.15 -6.03
N LEU A 320 24.09 2.11 -6.49
CA LEU A 320 24.28 2.43 -7.91
C LEU A 320 25.75 2.20 -8.31
N LYS A 321 26.00 1.17 -9.11
CA LYS A 321 27.33 0.79 -9.58
C LYS A 321 27.53 1.24 -11.02
N ILE A 322 28.73 1.71 -11.35
CA ILE A 322 29.12 2.11 -12.70
C ILE A 322 30.33 1.30 -13.07
N ASN A 323 30.16 0.40 -14.03
CA ASN A 323 31.18 -0.52 -14.49
C ASN A 323 31.48 -0.22 -15.97
N SER A 324 32.50 0.58 -16.20
CA SER A 324 33.11 0.81 -17.52
C SER A 324 34.60 0.46 -17.47
N LYS A 325 35.24 0.35 -18.63
CA LYS A 325 36.70 0.15 -18.74
C LYS A 325 37.48 1.28 -18.08
N GLU A 326 36.93 2.48 -18.09
CA GLU A 326 37.57 3.71 -17.60
C GLU A 326 37.15 4.08 -16.19
N THR A 327 36.04 3.54 -15.68
CA THR A 327 35.42 3.99 -14.44
C THR A 327 34.75 2.82 -13.73
N GLN A 328 35.15 2.59 -12.49
CA GLN A 328 34.52 1.64 -11.57
C GLN A 328 34.11 2.42 -10.33
N LEU A 329 32.82 2.73 -10.20
CA LEU A 329 32.28 3.51 -9.10
C LEU A 329 31.15 2.75 -8.42
N SER A 330 31.00 2.99 -7.13
CA SER A 330 29.91 2.47 -6.31
C SER A 330 29.34 3.62 -5.50
N LEU A 331 28.15 4.08 -5.89
CA LEU A 331 27.48 5.27 -5.38
C LEU A 331 26.19 4.91 -4.63
N PRO A 332 25.74 5.76 -3.69
CA PRO A 332 26.49 6.85 -3.12
C PRO A 332 27.67 6.31 -2.31
N VAL A 333 28.73 7.10 -2.18
CA VAL A 333 29.78 6.89 -1.18
C VAL A 333 29.24 7.32 0.18
N ALA A 334 28.57 8.48 0.24
CA ALA A 334 27.96 9.00 1.45
C ALA A 334 26.57 9.60 1.20
N ASP A 335 26.42 10.55 0.26
CA ASP A 335 25.20 11.34 0.08
C ASP A 335 24.56 11.11 -1.31
N PRO A 336 23.46 10.34 -1.42
CA PRO A 336 22.80 10.10 -2.71
C PRO A 336 22.14 11.36 -3.28
N TYR A 337 21.81 12.34 -2.45
CA TYR A 337 21.21 13.60 -2.92
C TYR A 337 22.21 14.40 -3.75
N GLU A 338 23.44 14.54 -3.28
CA GLU A 338 24.47 15.29 -4.01
C GLU A 338 25.11 14.45 -5.13
N GLU A 339 25.45 13.20 -4.83
CA GLU A 339 26.23 12.36 -5.73
C GLU A 339 25.43 11.85 -6.93
N ILE A 340 24.11 11.68 -6.77
CA ILE A 340 23.23 11.04 -7.76
C ILE A 340 22.07 11.95 -8.16
N TYR A 341 21.30 12.47 -7.20
CA TYR A 341 20.01 13.11 -7.50
C TYR A 341 20.16 14.53 -8.05
N LEU A 342 21.00 15.35 -7.42
CA LEU A 342 21.29 16.74 -7.78
C LEU A 342 22.51 16.88 -8.70
N ASN A 343 23.14 15.77 -9.09
CA ASN A 343 24.30 15.79 -9.97
C ASN A 343 23.90 16.34 -11.35
N LYS A 344 24.57 17.41 -11.80
CA LYS A 344 24.23 18.13 -13.05
C LYS A 344 24.99 17.63 -14.27
N THR A 345 26.11 16.94 -14.09
CA THR A 345 27.10 16.73 -15.15
C THR A 345 27.30 15.26 -15.49
N ALA A 346 27.27 14.40 -14.48
CA ALA A 346 27.39 12.95 -14.66
C ALA A 346 26.29 12.40 -15.57
N TRP A 347 26.63 11.50 -16.50
CA TRP A 347 25.62 10.86 -17.38
C TRP A 347 24.73 9.84 -16.62
N TRP A 348 25.20 9.37 -15.47
CA TRP A 348 24.48 8.47 -14.56
C TRP A 348 23.66 9.21 -13.49
N ARG A 349 23.62 10.56 -13.54
CA ARG A 349 22.72 11.35 -12.68
C ARG A 349 21.28 10.86 -12.80
N LEU A 350 20.48 11.11 -11.76
CA LEU A 350 19.06 10.74 -11.77
C LEU A 350 18.26 11.54 -12.79
N CYS A 351 18.35 12.88 -12.73
CA CYS A 351 17.51 13.76 -13.52
C CYS A 351 18.21 14.21 -14.81
N GLU A 352 17.60 13.88 -15.95
CA GLU A 352 18.03 14.36 -17.26
C GLU A 352 17.42 15.73 -17.54
N GLN A 353 18.24 16.77 -17.44
CA GLN A 353 17.83 18.17 -17.64
C GLN A 353 17.12 18.39 -18.98
N ASP A 354 17.58 17.73 -20.05
CA ASP A 354 17.00 17.85 -21.39
C ASP A 354 15.59 17.26 -21.51
N LEU A 355 15.18 16.41 -20.56
CA LEU A 355 13.86 15.79 -20.53
C LEU A 355 12.83 16.57 -19.68
N LEU A 356 13.19 17.73 -19.13
CA LEU A 356 12.30 18.56 -18.32
C LEU A 356 11.28 19.38 -19.14
N LEU A 357 11.43 19.37 -20.47
CA LEU A 357 10.57 19.94 -21.51
C LEU A 357 10.55 21.47 -21.60
N ASP A 358 10.11 22.17 -20.54
CA ASP A 358 9.98 23.63 -20.51
C ASP A 358 11.36 24.31 -20.38
N ASP A 359 11.45 25.55 -19.88
CA ASP A 359 12.73 26.19 -19.60
C ASP A 359 13.56 25.32 -18.64
N THR A 360 14.60 24.66 -19.18
CA THR A 360 15.43 23.71 -18.45
C THR A 360 16.02 24.30 -17.18
N ARG A 361 16.42 25.57 -17.19
CA ARG A 361 17.00 26.22 -16.01
C ARG A 361 15.96 26.43 -14.93
N VAL A 362 14.76 26.89 -15.30
CA VAL A 362 13.65 27.06 -14.37
C VAL A 362 13.19 25.72 -13.79
N GLU A 363 13.00 24.71 -14.63
CA GLU A 363 12.54 23.39 -14.21
C GLU A 363 13.58 22.67 -13.35
N TRP A 364 14.87 22.76 -13.71
CA TRP A 364 15.95 22.26 -12.87
C TRP A 364 15.95 22.94 -11.49
N ASN A 365 15.81 24.27 -11.44
CA ASN A 365 15.77 24.99 -10.17
C ASN A 365 14.57 24.57 -9.30
N LYS A 366 13.42 24.24 -9.91
CA LYS A 366 12.26 23.68 -9.19
C LYS A 366 12.58 22.28 -8.66
N TYR A 367 13.12 21.41 -9.49
CA TYR A 367 13.54 20.05 -9.11
C TYR A 367 14.56 20.07 -7.96
N GLU A 368 15.59 20.91 -8.07
CA GLU A 368 16.64 21.06 -7.04
C GLU A 368 16.06 21.49 -5.69
N LYS A 369 15.12 22.44 -5.70
CA LYS A 369 14.38 22.87 -4.50
C LYS A 369 13.48 21.76 -3.95
N THR A 370 12.80 21.01 -4.80
CA THR A 370 11.97 19.87 -4.39
C THR A 370 12.83 18.81 -3.69
N ILE A 371 13.95 18.42 -4.29
CA ILE A 371 14.87 17.43 -3.69
C ILE A 371 15.40 17.94 -2.35
N SER A 372 15.93 19.17 -2.31
CA SER A 372 16.63 19.69 -1.13
C SER A 372 15.68 20.01 0.03
N ASN A 373 14.54 20.65 -0.25
CA ASN A 373 13.68 21.22 0.80
C ASN A 373 12.52 20.31 1.20
N ILE A 374 12.09 19.42 0.30
CA ILE A 374 10.90 18.57 0.51
C ILE A 374 11.33 17.11 0.66
N VAL A 375 12.02 16.55 -0.33
CA VAL A 375 12.34 15.11 -0.40
C VAL A 375 13.37 14.71 0.66
N LYS A 376 14.55 15.34 0.65
CA LYS A 376 15.63 15.08 1.63
C LYS A 376 15.12 15.28 3.06
N LYS A 377 14.44 16.40 3.30
CA LYS A 377 13.86 16.71 4.62
C LYS A 377 12.84 15.66 5.07
N PHE A 378 12.00 15.16 4.17
CA PHE A 378 11.00 14.14 4.51
C PHE A 378 11.65 12.81 4.85
N ILE A 379 12.47 12.27 3.93
CA ILE A 379 13.10 10.95 4.06
C ILE A 379 13.96 10.90 5.33
N GLU A 380 14.87 11.87 5.50
CA GLU A 380 15.83 11.85 6.59
C GLU A 380 15.18 12.10 7.97
N LYS A 381 14.08 12.87 8.03
CA LYS A 381 13.34 13.06 9.29
C LYS A 381 12.45 11.89 9.65
N LEU A 382 12.07 11.04 8.71
CA LEU A 382 11.21 9.88 8.94
C LEU A 382 12.01 8.63 9.35
N ASN A 383 13.27 8.56 8.92
CA ASN A 383 14.16 7.43 9.18
C ASN A 383 14.14 6.98 10.64
N GLY A 384 14.02 5.67 10.86
CA GLY A 384 14.06 5.04 12.18
C GLY A 384 12.82 5.27 13.06
N LYS A 385 11.79 5.98 12.57
CA LYS A 385 10.59 6.28 13.35
C LYS A 385 9.41 5.38 12.95
N TYR A 386 8.78 4.78 13.96
CA TYR A 386 7.65 3.86 13.80
C TYR A 386 6.67 4.03 14.96
N HIS A 387 5.40 3.74 14.73
CA HIS A 387 4.42 3.68 15.81
C HIS A 387 4.78 2.51 16.77
N PRO A 388 4.61 2.64 18.10
CA PRO A 388 4.94 1.56 19.05
C PRO A 388 4.22 0.23 18.82
N GLN A 389 3.08 0.28 18.13
CA GLN A 389 2.27 -0.86 17.70
C GLN A 389 2.32 -0.99 16.17
N THR A 390 3.51 -1.24 15.63
CA THR A 390 3.70 -1.46 14.19
C THR A 390 3.79 -2.95 13.88
N TRP A 391 3.01 -3.39 12.89
CA TRP A 391 3.04 -4.74 12.32
C TRP A 391 3.32 -4.60 10.84
N LEU A 392 4.14 -5.46 10.24
CA LEU A 392 4.42 -5.35 8.82
C LEU A 392 4.60 -6.68 8.11
N PHE A 393 4.24 -6.71 6.84
CA PHE A 393 4.63 -7.78 5.93
C PHE A 393 5.32 -7.20 4.70
N TYR A 394 6.20 -7.99 4.08
CA TYR A 394 6.96 -7.60 2.90
C TYR A 394 7.19 -8.80 1.97
N GLY A 395 7.40 -8.53 0.69
CA GLY A 395 7.76 -9.55 -0.27
C GLY A 395 9.20 -10.01 -0.09
N ALA A 396 9.38 -11.31 0.07
CA ALA A 396 10.67 -11.96 0.19
C ALA A 396 10.85 -13.04 -0.87
N SER A 397 10.37 -12.79 -2.07
CA SER A 397 10.36 -13.76 -3.16
C SER A 397 11.59 -13.65 -4.05
N LYS A 398 12.13 -14.80 -4.45
CA LYS A 398 13.09 -14.87 -5.57
C LYS A 398 12.39 -14.80 -6.93
N SER A 399 11.09 -15.12 -6.96
CA SER A 399 10.27 -15.10 -8.17
C SER A 399 9.88 -13.69 -8.59
N ASN A 400 9.93 -12.74 -7.65
CA ASN A 400 9.68 -11.31 -7.86
C ASN A 400 10.99 -10.50 -7.73
N PRO A 401 11.91 -10.60 -8.71
CA PRO A 401 13.21 -9.93 -8.64
C PRO A 401 13.03 -8.41 -8.54
N SER A 402 13.74 -7.82 -7.59
CA SER A 402 13.73 -6.38 -7.29
C SER A 402 15.15 -5.80 -7.43
N ASP A 403 15.24 -4.47 -7.36
CA ASP A 403 16.49 -3.75 -7.49
C ASP A 403 17.08 -3.43 -6.11
N GLY A 404 17.82 -4.38 -5.52
CA GLY A 404 18.61 -4.13 -4.30
C GLY A 404 19.77 -3.16 -4.57
N PHE A 405 20.36 -3.30 -5.77
CA PHE A 405 21.28 -2.35 -6.37
C PHE A 405 21.09 -2.36 -7.90
N LEU A 406 21.66 -1.37 -8.58
CA LEU A 406 21.66 -1.22 -10.03
C LEU A 406 23.09 -1.12 -10.52
N THR A 407 23.36 -1.65 -11.71
CA THR A 407 24.69 -1.55 -12.34
C THR A 407 24.56 -0.99 -13.75
N TRP A 408 25.20 0.14 -14.02
CA TRP A 408 25.48 0.55 -15.38
C TRP A 408 26.68 -0.22 -15.91
N GLU A 409 26.48 -1.02 -16.94
CA GLU A 409 27.54 -1.77 -17.60
C GLU A 409 27.81 -1.22 -19.00
N GLU A 410 29.09 -0.98 -19.30
CA GLU A 410 29.52 -0.56 -20.63
C GLU A 410 29.33 -1.71 -21.63
N ARG A 411 28.51 -1.45 -22.65
CA ARG A 411 28.25 -2.35 -23.77
C ARG A 411 28.94 -1.84 -25.03
N ILE A 412 29.79 -2.70 -25.59
CA ILE A 412 30.29 -2.53 -26.95
C ILE A 412 29.34 -3.30 -27.88
N PRO A 413 28.70 -2.65 -28.87
CA PRO A 413 27.81 -3.30 -29.82
C PRO A 413 28.47 -4.51 -30.50
N LEU A 414 27.68 -5.56 -30.77
CA LEU A 414 28.18 -6.81 -31.38
C LEU A 414 28.86 -6.56 -32.73
N SER A 415 28.30 -5.68 -33.57
CA SER A 415 28.89 -5.27 -34.85
C SER A 415 30.30 -4.68 -34.70
N VAL A 416 30.55 -3.97 -33.60
CA VAL A 416 31.85 -3.38 -33.29
C VAL A 416 32.81 -4.44 -32.75
N LYS A 417 32.34 -5.39 -31.93
CA LYS A 417 33.13 -6.56 -31.49
C LYS A 417 33.54 -7.46 -32.67
N GLU A 418 32.67 -7.63 -33.66
CA GLU A 418 32.95 -8.40 -34.89
C GLU A 418 33.91 -7.66 -35.82
N ALA A 419 33.75 -6.35 -35.98
CA ALA A 419 34.71 -5.49 -36.69
C ALA A 419 36.10 -5.46 -36.05
N GLN A 420 36.20 -5.62 -34.73
CA GLN A 420 37.47 -5.77 -34.01
C GLN A 420 38.15 -7.11 -34.29
N ARG A 421 37.42 -8.22 -34.22
CA ARG A 421 37.95 -9.57 -34.50
C ARG A 421 38.50 -9.69 -35.93
N SER A 422 37.89 -8.99 -36.88
CA SER A 422 38.33 -8.97 -38.28
C SER A 422 39.54 -8.06 -38.56
N ARG A 423 39.99 -7.24 -37.58
CA ARG A 423 41.05 -6.23 -37.74
C ARG A 423 42.21 -6.36 -36.76
N GLU A 424 42.40 -7.53 -36.13
CA GLU A 424 43.45 -7.78 -35.12
C GLU A 424 44.90 -7.48 -35.57
N ASN A 425 45.16 -7.27 -36.87
CA ASN A 425 46.49 -6.96 -37.43
C ASN A 425 46.64 -5.56 -38.05
N ALA A 426 45.72 -4.61 -37.81
CA ALA A 426 45.82 -3.26 -38.39
C ALA A 426 46.62 -2.29 -37.49
N ALA A 427 47.55 -1.54 -38.08
CA ALA A 427 48.48 -0.62 -37.39
C ALA A 427 47.83 0.59 -36.69
N ASN A 428 46.50 0.75 -36.75
CA ASN A 428 45.76 1.81 -36.06
C ASN A 428 44.54 1.21 -35.32
N PRO A 429 44.51 1.25 -33.98
CA PRO A 429 43.35 0.84 -33.19
C PRO A 429 42.11 1.68 -33.54
N PHE A 430 40.94 1.04 -33.58
CA PHE A 430 39.66 1.74 -33.80
C PHE A 430 39.25 2.50 -32.53
N GLU A 431 38.93 3.79 -32.65
CA GLU A 431 38.50 4.62 -31.53
C GLU A 431 37.04 4.28 -31.14
N LEU A 432 36.85 3.65 -29.98
CA LEU A 432 35.56 3.08 -29.55
C LEU A 432 34.68 4.06 -28.77
N SER A 433 35.22 5.22 -28.37
CA SER A 433 34.54 6.20 -27.52
C SER A 433 33.13 6.61 -28.02
N PRO A 434 32.87 6.82 -29.34
CA PRO A 434 31.54 7.16 -29.82
C PRO A 434 30.59 5.96 -30.00
N LEU A 435 31.09 4.73 -29.86
CA LEU A 435 30.35 3.49 -30.11
C LEU A 435 30.00 2.71 -28.83
N ARG A 436 30.48 3.16 -27.67
CA ARG A 436 30.18 2.57 -26.36
C ARG A 436 28.82 3.04 -25.90
N SER A 437 27.91 2.10 -25.66
CA SER A 437 26.63 2.38 -25.00
C SER A 437 26.66 1.87 -23.56
N HIS A 438 25.81 2.40 -22.69
CA HIS A 438 25.68 1.89 -21.32
C HIS A 438 24.31 1.23 -21.17
N GLN A 439 24.28 0.09 -20.49
CA GLN A 439 23.05 -0.61 -20.15
C GLN A 439 22.88 -0.63 -18.64
N LEU A 440 21.68 -0.26 -18.16
CA LEU A 440 21.31 -0.41 -16.77
C LEU A 440 20.85 -1.84 -16.52
N ILE A 441 21.46 -2.49 -15.54
CA ILE A 441 21.24 -3.89 -15.17
C ILE A 441 20.68 -3.94 -13.75
N SER A 442 19.55 -4.64 -13.61
CA SER A 442 18.94 -4.98 -12.32
C SER A 442 19.80 -5.99 -11.56
N SER A 443 19.91 -5.83 -10.23
CA SER A 443 20.54 -6.86 -9.40
C SER A 443 19.72 -8.13 -9.27
N ALA A 444 18.44 -8.12 -9.67
CA ALA A 444 17.48 -9.20 -9.47
C ALA A 444 17.51 -9.77 -8.03
N SER A 445 17.69 -8.87 -7.06
CA SER A 445 17.72 -9.23 -5.65
C SER A 445 16.32 -9.63 -5.17
N PRO A 446 16.19 -10.48 -4.14
CA PRO A 446 14.88 -10.85 -3.61
C PRO A 446 14.08 -9.62 -3.14
N GLY A 447 12.77 -9.66 -3.34
CA GLY A 447 11.83 -8.60 -2.96
C GLY A 447 10.41 -8.90 -3.44
N ASP A 448 9.67 -7.84 -3.78
CA ASP A 448 8.29 -7.90 -4.31
C ASP A 448 8.15 -7.42 -5.77
N GLY A 449 9.26 -7.20 -6.46
CA GLY A 449 9.32 -6.63 -7.81
C GLY A 449 9.52 -5.10 -7.83
N THR A 450 9.33 -4.40 -6.71
CA THR A 450 9.59 -2.95 -6.57
C THR A 450 10.47 -2.63 -5.37
N VAL A 451 10.21 -3.24 -4.23
CA VAL A 451 10.89 -3.03 -2.95
C VAL A 451 11.78 -4.22 -2.67
N PRO A 452 13.11 -4.04 -2.69
CA PRO A 452 14.03 -5.10 -2.30
C PRO A 452 13.96 -5.33 -0.79
N ILE A 453 14.29 -6.54 -0.33
CA ILE A 453 14.33 -6.87 1.11
C ILE A 453 15.24 -5.91 1.89
N THR A 454 16.33 -5.42 1.26
CA THR A 454 17.27 -4.45 1.86
C THR A 454 16.61 -3.12 2.23
N SER A 455 15.47 -2.79 1.63
CA SER A 455 14.70 -1.58 1.96
C SER A 455 13.92 -1.72 3.27
N VAL A 456 13.67 -2.93 3.76
CA VAL A 456 12.73 -3.19 4.85
C VAL A 456 13.44 -3.19 6.21
N CYS A 457 13.00 -2.34 7.15
CA CYS A 457 13.45 -2.42 8.53
C CYS A 457 12.60 -3.43 9.32
N THR A 458 13.25 -4.45 9.88
CA THR A 458 12.61 -5.46 10.75
C THR A 458 13.16 -5.47 12.17
N SER A 459 14.17 -4.64 12.47
CA SER A 459 14.94 -4.68 13.73
C SER A 459 14.53 -3.65 14.78
N SER A 460 13.60 -2.75 14.45
CA SER A 460 13.12 -1.73 15.40
C SER A 460 12.31 -2.37 16.54
N SER A 461 12.58 -1.97 17.79
CA SER A 461 11.84 -2.44 18.97
C SER A 461 10.37 -2.02 19.01
N ARG A 462 9.97 -1.12 18.11
CA ARG A 462 8.57 -0.69 17.94
C ARG A 462 7.77 -1.58 16.99
N ILE A 463 8.44 -2.48 16.27
CA ILE A 463 7.80 -3.45 15.39
C ILE A 463 7.45 -4.70 16.23
N GLN A 464 6.15 -4.96 16.37
CA GLN A 464 5.62 -6.04 17.19
C GLN A 464 5.47 -7.36 16.43
N GLY A 465 5.35 -7.29 15.11
CA GLY A 465 5.26 -8.49 14.27
C GLY A 465 5.67 -8.25 12.84
N VAL A 466 6.28 -9.28 12.24
CA VAL A 466 6.82 -9.26 10.89
C VAL A 466 6.42 -10.53 10.14
N LEU A 467 6.06 -10.38 8.87
CA LEU A 467 5.90 -11.51 7.94
C LEU A 467 6.68 -11.27 6.65
N ALA A 468 7.64 -12.14 6.37
CA ALA A 468 8.22 -12.30 5.04
C ALA A 468 7.32 -13.27 4.24
N THR A 469 6.75 -12.84 3.12
CA THR A 469 5.82 -13.66 2.32
C THR A 469 6.08 -13.52 0.82
N ASP A 470 5.52 -14.42 0.03
CA ASP A 470 5.66 -14.44 -1.43
C ASP A 470 4.53 -13.60 -2.05
N VAL A 471 4.80 -12.30 -2.18
CA VAL A 471 3.87 -11.33 -2.76
C VAL A 471 4.58 -10.50 -3.82
N ASP A 472 3.87 -10.12 -4.87
CA ASP A 472 4.28 -9.02 -5.73
C ASP A 472 3.82 -7.69 -5.14
N HIS A 473 4.44 -6.59 -5.58
CA HIS A 473 4.22 -5.28 -4.98
C HIS A 473 2.81 -4.72 -5.25
N GLU A 474 2.25 -4.92 -6.44
CA GLU A 474 0.95 -4.34 -6.79
C GLU A 474 -0.19 -5.18 -6.20
N GLY A 475 -0.06 -6.51 -6.31
CA GLY A 475 -0.96 -7.52 -5.78
C GLY A 475 -0.68 -7.90 -4.32
N ALA A 476 0.03 -7.10 -3.54
CA ALA A 476 0.40 -7.46 -2.17
C ALA A 476 -0.79 -7.74 -1.24
N TYR A 477 -1.96 -7.19 -1.57
CA TYR A 477 -3.24 -7.43 -0.90
C TYR A 477 -4.21 -8.28 -1.74
N ALA A 478 -3.75 -8.94 -2.80
CA ALA A 478 -4.57 -9.82 -3.61
C ALA A 478 -5.23 -10.90 -2.74
N VAL A 479 -6.46 -11.27 -3.13
CA VAL A 479 -7.26 -12.24 -2.37
C VAL A 479 -6.65 -13.62 -2.47
N ASP A 480 -6.37 -14.06 -3.69
CA ASP A 480 -5.84 -15.38 -3.95
C ASP A 480 -4.34 -15.45 -3.61
N PRO A 481 -3.87 -16.57 -3.06
CA PRO A 481 -2.46 -16.78 -2.83
C PRO A 481 -1.67 -16.84 -4.14
N VAL A 482 -0.49 -16.21 -4.16
CA VAL A 482 0.43 -16.28 -5.31
C VAL A 482 0.96 -17.70 -5.52
N ASP A 483 1.25 -18.42 -4.44
CA ASP A 483 1.69 -19.81 -4.45
C ASP A 483 0.80 -20.67 -3.53
N LEU A 484 -0.11 -21.43 -4.15
CA LEU A 484 -1.01 -22.37 -3.48
C LEU A 484 -0.27 -23.47 -2.71
N SER A 485 0.96 -23.81 -3.10
CA SER A 485 1.72 -24.88 -2.44
C SER A 485 2.38 -24.43 -1.12
N ARG A 486 2.51 -23.12 -0.92
CA ARG A 486 3.15 -22.50 0.26
C ARG A 486 2.16 -21.81 1.19
N SER A 487 1.04 -21.39 0.66
CA SER A 487 0.03 -20.65 1.43
C SER A 487 -0.78 -21.61 2.29
N VAL A 488 -1.16 -21.15 3.48
CA VAL A 488 -1.92 -22.00 4.41
C VAL A 488 -3.35 -22.23 3.93
N TYR A 489 -3.92 -21.24 3.25
CA TYR A 489 -5.26 -21.31 2.68
C TYR A 489 -5.19 -21.26 1.16
N SER A 490 -6.01 -22.07 0.49
CA SER A 490 -6.12 -22.06 -0.97
C SER A 490 -7.00 -20.91 -1.50
N ASP A 491 -7.77 -20.26 -0.62
CA ASP A 491 -8.76 -19.21 -0.95
C ASP A 491 -8.40 -17.83 -0.36
N LEU A 492 -7.23 -17.71 0.26
CA LEU A 492 -6.81 -16.50 0.96
C LEU A 492 -5.29 -16.36 1.07
N SER A 493 -4.76 -15.20 0.67
CA SER A 493 -3.33 -14.88 0.78
C SER A 493 -2.86 -14.71 2.23
N ASP A 494 -1.62 -15.14 2.49
CA ASP A 494 -0.98 -15.00 3.80
C ASP A 494 -0.90 -13.53 4.25
N ALA A 495 -0.79 -12.58 3.32
CA ALA A 495 -0.79 -11.14 3.59
C ALA A 495 -2.10 -10.64 4.20
N LEU A 496 -3.26 -11.10 3.69
CA LEU A 496 -4.56 -10.78 4.26
C LEU A 496 -4.77 -11.45 5.62
N VAL A 497 -4.34 -12.71 5.76
CA VAL A 497 -4.37 -13.41 7.06
C VAL A 497 -3.55 -12.64 8.09
N PHE A 498 -2.31 -12.28 7.78
CA PHE A 498 -1.44 -11.48 8.64
C PHE A 498 -2.07 -10.15 9.01
N THR A 499 -2.67 -9.46 8.05
CA THR A 499 -3.30 -8.16 8.26
C THR A 499 -4.44 -8.25 9.28
N VAL A 500 -5.35 -9.21 9.11
CA VAL A 500 -6.48 -9.41 10.04
C VAL A 500 -5.98 -9.84 11.42
N ARG A 501 -4.99 -10.73 11.49
CA ARG A 501 -4.38 -11.15 12.76
C ARG A 501 -3.72 -10.00 13.50
N SER A 502 -3.00 -9.16 12.78
CA SER A 502 -2.37 -7.95 13.33
C SER A 502 -3.41 -7.00 13.91
N VAL A 503 -4.56 -6.81 13.24
CA VAL A 503 -5.68 -6.03 13.78
C VAL A 503 -6.20 -6.64 15.09
N VAL A 504 -6.42 -7.95 15.14
CA VAL A 504 -6.88 -8.63 16.36
C VAL A 504 -5.86 -8.46 17.50
N LYS A 505 -4.55 -8.55 17.22
CA LYS A 505 -3.49 -8.32 18.22
C LYS A 505 -3.46 -6.88 18.70
N ILE A 506 -3.56 -5.90 17.80
CA ILE A 506 -3.60 -4.46 18.15
C ILE A 506 -4.78 -4.16 19.08
N VAL A 507 -5.95 -4.73 18.83
CA VAL A 507 -7.19 -4.48 19.58
C VAL A 507 -7.18 -5.06 21.00
N GLN A 508 -6.25 -5.96 21.34
CA GLN A 508 -6.10 -6.48 22.71
C GLN A 508 -5.81 -5.38 23.74
N GLN A 509 -5.29 -4.24 23.29
CA GLN A 509 -5.06 -3.06 24.14
C GLN A 509 -6.34 -2.34 24.59
N VAL A 510 -7.48 -2.63 23.96
CA VAL A 510 -8.76 -1.97 24.25
C VAL A 510 -9.56 -2.82 25.23
N PRO A 511 -9.99 -2.29 26.40
CA PRO A 511 -10.82 -3.03 27.33
C PRO A 511 -12.13 -3.51 26.70
N ALA A 512 -12.60 -4.67 27.12
CA ALA A 512 -13.90 -5.18 26.73
C ALA A 512 -15.01 -4.23 27.21
N PRO A 513 -16.02 -3.93 26.38
CA PRO A 513 -17.06 -2.94 26.68
C PRO A 513 -18.18 -3.43 27.61
#